data_AF-A0A7J9AZG1-F1
#
_entry.id   AF-A0A7J9AZG1-F1
#
_cell.length_a   1.000
_cell.length_b   1.000
_cell.length_c   1.000
_cell.angle_alpha   90.00
_cell.angle_beta   90.00
_cell.angle_gamma   90.00
#
_symmetry.space_group_name_H-M   'P 1'
#
loop_
_entity.id
_entity.type
_entity.pdbx_description
1 polymer ?
#
loop_
_entity_poly.entity_id
_entity_poly.type
_entity_poly.pdbx_seq_one_letter_code
_entity_poly.pdbx_strand_id
1 'polypeptide(L)'
;MNTLREDLLIRHGVENIEIIVRIDEAKKMHFRDKYGNVAQLLFVKLNDALLKAMVRFWDPTYRCFTFNEVDMIPTIEEYSTFFHYDFRDPLRIY
;
A
#
# COMPACT_ATOMS: atom_id res chain seq x y z
N MET A 1 -5.53 1.88 27.24
CA MET A 1 -4.51 0.87 26.91
C MET A 1 -4.19 0.75 25.41
N ASN A 2 -4.79 1.55 24.51
CA ASN A 2 -4.50 1.50 23.06
C ASN A 2 -3.43 2.48 22.56
N THR A 3 -3.18 3.56 23.30
CA THR A 3 -2.33 4.67 22.84
C THR A 3 -0.88 4.27 22.58
N LEU A 4 -0.28 3.40 23.41
CA LEU A 4 1.10 2.94 23.24
C LEU A 4 1.29 2.00 22.03
N ARG A 5 0.26 1.21 21.68
CA ARG A 5 0.30 0.28 20.54
C ARG A 5 0.11 1.01 19.22
N GLU A 6 -0.78 2.01 19.20
CA GLU A 6 -0.95 2.93 18.08
C GLU A 6 0.33 3.76 17.86
N ASP A 7 0.96 4.28 18.92
CA ASP A 7 2.22 5.03 18.82
C ASP A 7 3.36 4.18 18.23
N LEU A 8 3.45 2.89 18.59
CA LEU A 8 4.46 1.98 18.07
C LEU A 8 4.22 1.63 16.59
N LEU A 9 2.96 1.42 16.20
CA LEU A 9 2.56 1.18 14.81
C LEU A 9 2.82 2.40 13.93
N ILE A 10 2.52 3.60 14.42
CA ILE A 10 2.81 4.85 13.72
C ILE A 10 4.33 5.04 13.60
N ARG A 11 5.11 4.80 14.66
CA ARG A 11 6.58 4.90 14.61
C ARG A 11 7.19 3.93 13.59
N HIS A 12 6.80 2.66 13.61
CA HIS A 12 7.26 1.69 12.62
C HIS A 12 6.76 2.02 11.21
N GLY A 13 5.54 2.53 11.06
CA GLY A 13 5.03 3.02 9.78
C GLY A 13 5.85 4.19 9.23
N VAL A 14 6.25 5.14 10.08
CA VAL A 14 7.09 6.29 9.71
C VAL A 14 8.52 5.85 9.36
N GLU A 15 9.12 4.92 10.09
CA GLU A 15 10.42 4.32 9.73
C GLU A 15 10.34 3.62 8.37
N ASN A 16 9.25 2.89 8.10
CA ASN A 16 9.01 2.24 6.81
C ASN A 16 8.80 3.26 5.67
N ILE A 17 8.20 4.42 5.94
CA ILE A 17 8.08 5.51 4.96
C ILE A 17 9.46 6.01 4.53
N GLU A 18 10.37 6.27 5.48
CA GLU A 18 11.74 6.68 5.12
C GLU A 18 12.47 5.63 4.28
N ILE A 19 12.24 4.34 4.55
CA ILE A 19 12.79 3.25 3.75
C ILE A 19 12.23 3.28 2.32
N ILE A 20 10.92 3.47 2.14
CA ILE A 20 10.27 3.57 0.82
C ILE A 20 10.80 4.76 0.02
N VAL A 21 10.95 5.92 0.66
CA VAL A 21 11.48 7.15 0.03
C VAL A 21 12.94 6.96 -0.41
N ARG A 22 13.68 6.04 0.22
CA ARG A 22 15.11 5.78 -0.04
C ARG A 22 15.38 4.54 -0.89
N ILE A 23 14.36 3.91 -1.48
CA ILE A 23 14.56 2.78 -2.41
C ILE A 23 15.24 3.31 -3.67
N ASP A 24 16.45 2.83 -3.95
CA ASP A 24 17.17 3.16 -5.17
C ASP A 24 16.56 2.50 -6.41
N GLU A 25 16.86 3.02 -7.60
CA GLU A 25 16.29 2.54 -8.85
C GLU A 25 16.61 1.06 -9.15
N ALA A 26 17.77 0.54 -8.69
CA ALA A 26 18.11 -0.88 -8.88
C ALA A 26 17.22 -1.78 -8.02
N LYS A 27 16.91 -1.39 -6.78
CA LYS A 27 15.96 -2.09 -5.92
C LYS A 27 14.53 -2.00 -6.44
N LYS A 28 14.11 -0.86 -6.99
CA LYS A 28 12.80 -0.73 -7.65
C LYS A 28 12.70 -1.64 -8.87
N MET A 29 13.76 -1.72 -9.67
CA MET A 29 13.81 -2.59 -10.85
C MET A 29 13.75 -4.06 -10.46
N HIS A 30 14.52 -4.49 -9.46
CA HIS A 30 14.43 -5.85 -8.93
C HIS A 30 13.05 -6.18 -8.36
N PHE A 31 12.39 -5.21 -7.68
CA PHE A 31 11.02 -5.38 -7.20
C PHE A 31 10.03 -5.51 -8.37
N ARG A 32 10.22 -4.74 -9.45
CA ARG A 32 9.43 -4.83 -10.68
C ARG A 32 9.54 -6.20 -11.34
N ASP A 33 10.73 -6.76 -11.44
CA ASP A 33 10.92 -8.10 -11.99
C ASP A 33 10.19 -9.16 -11.17
N LYS A 34 10.15 -9.00 -9.84
CA LYS A 34 9.54 -9.97 -8.93
C LYS A 34 8.02 -9.84 -8.81
N TYR A 35 7.48 -8.63 -8.83
CA TYR A 35 6.07 -8.35 -8.50
C TYR A 35 5.28 -7.70 -9.64
N GLY A 36 5.90 -7.50 -10.80
CA GLY A 36 5.24 -6.99 -12.00
C GLY A 36 4.61 -5.61 -11.79
N ASN A 37 3.33 -5.47 -12.15
CA ASN A 37 2.62 -4.19 -12.14
C ASN A 37 2.46 -3.57 -10.75
N VAL A 38 2.53 -4.37 -9.67
CA VAL A 38 2.54 -3.85 -8.29
C VAL A 38 3.67 -2.84 -8.08
N ALA A 39 4.80 -3.05 -8.76
CA ALA A 39 5.96 -2.17 -8.66
C ALA A 39 5.72 -0.75 -9.17
N GLN A 40 4.66 -0.52 -9.96
CA GLN A 40 4.28 0.83 -10.37
C GLN A 40 4.04 1.75 -9.16
N LEU A 41 3.59 1.21 -8.01
CA LEU A 41 3.45 1.96 -6.76
C LEU A 41 4.76 2.60 -6.29
N LEU A 42 5.90 1.96 -6.55
CA LEU A 42 7.23 2.47 -6.15
C LEU A 42 7.68 3.67 -6.98
N PHE A 43 7.03 3.93 -8.11
CA PHE A 43 7.31 5.06 -9.00
C PHE A 43 6.31 6.21 -8.83
N VAL A 44 5.25 6.01 -8.06
CA VAL A 44 4.32 7.09 -7.70
C VAL A 44 5.06 8.09 -6.81
N LYS A 45 5.03 9.37 -7.20
CA LYS A 45 5.59 10.43 -6.36
C LYS A 45 4.73 10.58 -5.12
N LEU A 46 5.21 10.06 -4.01
CA LEU A 46 4.52 10.11 -2.73
C LEU A 46 4.70 11.50 -2.11
N ASN A 47 3.62 12.04 -1.55
CA ASN A 47 3.64 13.24 -0.72
C ASN A 47 3.78 12.81 0.74
N ASP A 48 4.72 13.38 1.49
CA ASP A 48 4.94 13.08 2.90
C ASP A 48 3.65 13.21 3.75
N ALA A 49 2.81 14.20 3.45
CA ALA A 49 1.53 14.38 4.12
C ALA A 49 0.54 13.24 3.82
N LEU A 50 0.53 12.77 2.56
CA LEU A 50 -0.29 11.63 2.15
C LEU A 50 0.18 10.34 2.83
N LEU A 51 1.50 10.10 2.88
CA LEU A 51 2.07 8.92 3.53
C LEU A 51 1.76 8.88 5.02
N LYS A 52 1.93 10.01 5.71
CA LYS A 52 1.56 10.13 7.13
C LYS A 52 0.06 9.88 7.35
N ALA A 53 -0.80 10.35 6.45
CA ALA A 53 -2.22 10.05 6.51
C ALA A 53 -2.49 8.55 6.30
N MET A 54 -1.90 7.93 5.28
CA MET A 54 -2.05 6.49 5.02
C MET A 54 -1.64 5.64 6.22
N VAL A 55 -0.49 5.92 6.84
CA VAL A 55 -0.05 5.19 8.05
C VAL A 55 -1.00 5.43 9.22
N ARG A 56 -1.49 6.65 9.40
CA ARG A 56 -2.41 7.00 10.50
C ARG A 56 -3.76 6.27 10.39
N PHE A 57 -4.25 6.09 9.17
CA PHE A 57 -5.57 5.49 8.93
C PHE A 57 -5.50 3.98 8.63
N TRP A 58 -4.31 3.39 8.52
CA TRP A 58 -4.16 1.95 8.29
C TRP A 58 -4.51 1.15 9.54
N ASP A 59 -5.54 0.30 9.44
CA ASP A 59 -5.83 -0.70 10.46
C ASP A 59 -5.13 -2.03 10.10
N PRO A 60 -4.11 -2.46 10.87
CA PRO A 60 -3.39 -3.70 10.58
C PRO A 60 -4.21 -4.97 10.80
N THR A 61 -5.26 -4.91 11.62
CA THR A 61 -6.15 -6.06 11.92
C THR A 61 -6.98 -6.39 10.69
N TYR A 62 -7.59 -5.36 10.10
CA TYR A 62 -8.48 -5.50 8.95
C TYR A 62 -7.77 -5.33 7.60
N ARG A 63 -6.53 -4.83 7.61
CA ARG A 63 -5.71 -4.56 6.42
C ARG A 63 -6.41 -3.61 5.45
N CYS A 64 -7.06 -2.57 6.00
CA CYS A 64 -7.78 -1.53 5.27
C CYS A 64 -7.46 -0.14 5.84
N PHE A 65 -7.81 0.91 5.10
CA PHE A 65 -7.78 2.27 5.63
C PHE A 65 -9.14 2.58 6.26
N THR A 66 -9.14 3.05 7.50
CA THR A 66 -10.36 3.35 8.26
C THR A 66 -10.52 4.86 8.42
N PHE A 67 -11.67 5.40 8.00
CA PHE A 67 -12.04 6.79 8.16
C PHE A 67 -13.32 6.87 8.99
N ASN A 68 -13.17 6.97 10.32
CA ASN A 68 -14.26 6.86 11.28
C ASN A 68 -15.03 5.53 11.11
N GLU A 69 -16.22 5.57 10.51
CA GLU A 69 -17.10 4.42 10.31
C GLU A 69 -17.02 3.86 8.88
N VAL A 70 -16.13 4.40 8.04
CA VAL A 70 -15.99 4.00 6.64
C VAL A 70 -14.65 3.32 6.43
N ASP A 71 -14.70 2.08 5.95
CA ASP A 71 -13.52 1.37 5.46
C ASP A 71 -13.30 1.72 3.98
N MET A 72 -12.08 2.15 3.64
CA MET A 72 -11.65 2.37 2.28
C MET A 72 -10.80 1.17 1.84
N ILE A 73 -11.38 0.36 0.97
CA ILE A 73 -10.75 -0.78 0.30
C ILE A 73 -11.00 -0.59 -1.19
N PRO A 74 -9.98 -0.77 -2.06
CA PRO A 74 -10.22 -0.73 -3.50
C PRO A 74 -11.25 -1.77 -3.92
N THR A 75 -12.11 -1.43 -4.88
CA THR A 75 -13.06 -2.40 -5.44
C THR A 75 -12.35 -3.44 -6.30
N ILE A 76 -13.04 -4.51 -6.67
CA ILE A 76 -12.50 -5.55 -7.56
C ILE A 76 -12.12 -4.93 -8.92
N GLU A 77 -12.94 -4.01 -9.44
CA GLU A 77 -12.69 -3.26 -10.67
C GLU A 77 -11.41 -2.42 -10.56
N GLU A 78 -11.21 -1.75 -9.44
CA GLU A 78 -10.01 -0.93 -9.20
C GLU A 78 -8.76 -1.79 -9.10
N TYR A 79 -8.81 -2.91 -8.37
CA TYR A 79 -7.70 -3.89 -8.35
C TYR A 79 -7.38 -4.44 -9.73
N SER A 80 -8.41 -4.73 -10.52
CA SER A 80 -8.24 -5.27 -11.87
C SER A 80 -7.52 -4.27 -12.79
N THR A 81 -7.90 -3.00 -12.69
CA THR A 81 -7.27 -1.91 -13.41
C THR A 81 -5.82 -1.75 -12.94
N PHE A 82 -5.60 -1.80 -11.63
CA PHE A 82 -4.30 -1.61 -11.01
C PHE A 82 -3.29 -2.70 -11.39
N PHE A 83 -3.73 -3.96 -11.47
CA PHE A 83 -2.87 -5.09 -11.82
C PHE A 83 -2.88 -5.43 -13.31
N HIS A 84 -3.64 -4.71 -14.13
CA HIS A 84 -3.95 -5.07 -15.52
C HIS A 84 -4.44 -6.53 -15.64
N TYR A 85 -5.26 -6.92 -14.68
CA TYR A 85 -5.89 -8.22 -14.59
C TYR A 85 -7.34 -8.09 -15.05
N ASP A 86 -7.83 -9.01 -15.89
CA ASP A 86 -9.25 -9.02 -16.24
C ASP A 86 -10.00 -9.97 -15.31
N PHE A 87 -10.57 -9.42 -14.24
CA PHE A 87 -11.38 -10.18 -13.29
C PHE A 87 -12.67 -10.74 -13.88
N ARG A 88 -13.06 -10.30 -15.08
CA ARG A 88 -14.22 -10.81 -15.81
C ARG A 88 -13.88 -12.03 -16.67
N ASP A 89 -12.60 -12.40 -16.76
CA ASP A 89 -12.13 -13.64 -17.40
C ASP A 89 -11.60 -14.63 -16.34
N PRO A 90 -12.49 -15.48 -15.78
CA PRO A 90 -12.13 -16.43 -14.73
C PRO A 90 -11.21 -17.58 -15.19
N LEU A 91 -10.81 -17.63 -16.47
CA LEU A 91 -9.90 -18.66 -16.98
C LEU A 91 -8.42 -18.24 -16.93
N ARG A 92 -8.12 -16.99 -16.58
CA ARG A 92 -6.75 -16.47 -16.45
C ARG A 92 -6.13 -16.63 -15.07
N ILE A 93 -6.84 -17.25 -14.13
CA ILE A 93 -6.42 -17.43 -12.74
C ILE A 93 -5.56 -18.69 -12.53
N TYR A 94 -5.29 -19.45 -13.60
CA TYR A 94 -4.49 -20.68 -13.60
C TYR A 94 -3.41 -20.66 -14.68
#